data_AF-A0A517XRA2-F1
#
_entry.id   AF-A0A517XRA2-F1
#
_cell.length_a   1.000
_cell.length_b   1.000
_cell.length_c   1.000
_cell.angle_alpha   90.00
_cell.angle_beta   90.00
_cell.angle_gamma   90.00
#
_symmetry.space_group_name_H-M   'P 1'
#
loop_
_entity.id
_entity.type
_entity.pdbx_description
1 polymer ?
#
loop_
_entity_poly.entity_id
_entity_poly.type
_entity_poly.pdbx_seq_one_letter_code
_entity_poly.pdbx_strand_id
1 'polypeptide(L)'
;MTSPTALVTARKLSWADTLRGHARTAPVMLLVPATFLAVYLGAPWWAVALLMAVQLHFMHACLIGFHETAHFNFAPARAYNEVCGLLLGTSTFMSLTLYRAVHHTHHAYFGTDRDEELWPHTRPDAPRRFRRLMAAFELGLGLIATPLLFLRSFLRRGGPVREPHVRRRVWVELAVIAVVWSGTVAAVAALDLWLPFVVAWVLPAFLVGNVTTWRKYVEHVGLTGD
;
A
#
# COMPACT_ATOMS: atom_id res chain seq x y z
N MET A 1 18.80 1.42 39.95
CA MET A 1 18.03 0.55 39.04
C MET A 1 16.67 1.20 38.80
N THR A 2 16.47 1.81 37.64
CA THR A 2 15.15 2.29 37.19
C THR A 2 14.25 1.09 36.97
N SER A 3 13.00 1.11 37.47
CA SER A 3 12.11 -0.03 37.33
C SER A 3 11.80 -0.29 35.85
N PRO A 4 11.60 -1.56 35.43
CA PRO A 4 11.17 -1.92 34.07
C PRO A 4 9.83 -1.27 33.66
N THR A 5 9.14 -0.59 34.57
CA THR A 5 7.87 0.11 34.36
C THR A 5 8.04 1.53 33.83
N ALA A 6 9.27 2.04 33.63
CA ALA A 6 9.52 3.25 32.84
C ALA A 6 9.43 2.98 31.31
N LEU A 7 8.62 1.98 30.92
CA LEU A 7 8.29 1.66 29.54
C LEU A 7 7.49 2.84 28.97
N VAL A 8 8.13 3.54 28.03
CA VAL A 8 7.58 4.48 27.05
C VAL A 8 6.06 4.60 27.15
N THR A 9 5.56 5.60 27.88
CA THR A 9 4.17 6.01 27.69
C THR A 9 4.02 6.38 26.23
N ALA A 10 3.36 5.52 25.46
CA ALA A 10 3.11 5.76 24.04
C ALA A 10 2.44 7.13 23.92
N ARG A 11 3.18 8.09 23.35
CA ARG A 11 2.67 9.44 23.15
C ARG A 11 1.42 9.33 22.30
N LYS A 12 0.27 9.73 22.85
CA LYS A 12 -0.97 9.82 22.06
C LYS A 12 -0.72 10.77 20.89
N LEU A 13 -1.02 10.33 19.68
CA LEU A 13 -0.97 11.21 18.51
C LEU A 13 -1.86 12.43 18.76
N SER A 14 -1.33 13.62 18.44
CA SER A 14 -2.11 14.84 18.46
C SER A 14 -2.51 15.24 17.04
N TRP A 15 -3.57 16.03 16.90
CA TRP A 15 -3.94 16.61 15.61
C TRP A 15 -2.82 17.47 15.01
N ALA A 16 -1.99 18.10 15.84
CA ALA A 16 -0.83 18.85 15.36
C ALA A 16 0.19 17.93 14.65
N ASP A 17 0.38 16.70 15.13
CA ASP A 17 1.25 15.71 14.45
C ASP A 17 0.64 15.28 13.11
N THR A 18 -0.66 14.97 13.09
CA THR A 18 -1.39 14.59 11.88
C THR A 18 -1.36 15.70 10.83
N LEU A 19 -1.65 16.95 11.22
CA LEU A 19 -1.62 18.10 10.31
C LEU A 19 -0.22 18.38 9.76
N ARG A 20 0.84 18.22 10.57
CA ARG A 20 2.22 18.28 10.09
C ARG A 20 2.52 17.16 9.08
N GLY A 21 2.01 15.95 9.31
CA GLY A 21 2.08 14.85 8.37
C GLY A 21 1.44 15.19 7.03
N HIS A 22 0.20 15.69 7.05
CA HIS A 22 -0.50 16.14 5.85
C HIS A 22 0.20 17.29 5.15
N ALA A 23 0.70 18.29 5.86
CA ALA A 23 1.42 19.40 5.24
C ALA A 23 2.67 18.91 4.48
N ARG A 24 3.34 17.86 4.98
CA ARG A 24 4.49 17.24 4.32
C ARG A 24 4.09 16.40 3.12
N THR A 25 2.93 15.73 3.12
CA THR A 25 2.51 14.84 2.03
C THR A 25 1.55 15.49 1.03
N ALA A 26 0.96 16.64 1.36
CA ALA A 26 0.07 17.42 0.49
C ALA A 26 0.63 17.69 -0.92
N PRO A 27 1.95 17.90 -1.12
CA PRO A 27 2.50 18.05 -2.47
C PRO A 27 2.14 16.92 -3.42
N VAL A 28 1.92 15.68 -2.93
CA VAL A 28 1.50 14.55 -3.78
C VAL A 28 0.21 14.85 -4.57
N MET A 29 -0.74 15.57 -3.95
CA MET A 29 -2.03 15.90 -4.54
C MET A 29 -1.89 16.89 -5.69
N LEU A 30 -0.77 17.63 -5.73
CA LEU A 30 -0.44 18.57 -6.79
C LEU A 30 0.52 17.95 -7.81
N LEU A 31 1.39 17.03 -7.40
CA LEU A 31 2.41 16.44 -8.27
C LEU A 31 1.82 15.54 -9.34
N VAL A 32 0.82 14.70 -9.03
CA VAL A 32 0.14 13.89 -10.05
C VAL A 32 -0.49 14.76 -11.15
N PRO A 33 -1.37 15.75 -10.84
CA PRO A 33 -1.92 16.62 -11.88
C PRO A 33 -0.86 17.52 -12.54
N ALA A 34 0.20 17.92 -11.84
CA ALA A 34 1.30 18.69 -12.45
C ALA A 34 2.09 17.85 -13.48
N THR A 35 2.47 16.61 -13.14
CA THR A 35 3.11 15.68 -14.09
C THR A 35 2.18 15.41 -15.27
N PHE A 36 0.88 15.21 -15.00
CA PHE A 36 -0.12 15.00 -16.04
C PHE A 36 -0.19 16.18 -17.00
N LEU A 37 -0.33 17.40 -16.47
CA LEU A 37 -0.41 18.62 -17.26
C LEU A 37 0.89 18.89 -18.02
N ALA A 38 2.05 18.63 -17.41
CA ALA A 38 3.35 18.78 -18.06
C ALA A 38 3.44 17.87 -19.30
N VAL A 39 3.02 16.61 -19.19
CA VAL A 39 2.99 15.69 -20.35
C VAL A 39 1.97 16.15 -21.38
N TYR A 40 0.76 16.52 -20.95
CA TYR A 40 -0.31 16.98 -21.84
C TYR A 40 0.06 18.24 -22.64
N LEU A 41 0.76 19.19 -22.01
CA LEU A 41 1.22 20.43 -22.65
C LEU A 41 2.55 20.28 -23.41
N GLY A 42 3.12 19.07 -23.50
CA GLY A 42 4.37 18.84 -24.23
C GLY A 42 5.61 19.45 -23.56
N ALA A 43 5.64 19.51 -22.23
CA ALA A 43 6.83 19.93 -21.48
C ALA A 43 8.03 19.02 -21.82
N PRO A 44 9.27 19.55 -21.75
CA PRO A 44 10.44 18.75 -22.05
C PRO A 44 10.60 17.58 -21.05
N TRP A 45 11.03 16.42 -21.56
CA TRP A 45 11.08 15.17 -20.78
C TRP A 45 11.94 15.24 -19.51
N TRP A 46 12.97 16.11 -19.46
CA TRP A 46 13.76 16.30 -18.24
C TRP A 46 12.92 16.93 -17.11
N ALA A 47 11.98 17.81 -17.43
CA ALA A 47 11.10 18.45 -16.44
C ALA A 47 10.04 17.44 -15.94
N VAL A 48 9.48 16.65 -16.86
CA VAL A 48 8.58 15.54 -16.54
C VAL A 48 9.27 14.53 -15.62
N ALA A 49 10.51 14.13 -15.94
CA ALA A 49 11.29 13.20 -15.13
C ALA A 49 11.58 13.75 -13.72
N LEU A 50 11.88 15.06 -13.60
CA LEU A 50 12.08 15.70 -12.30
C LEU A 50 10.79 15.70 -11.45
N LEU A 51 9.66 16.09 -12.04
CA LEU A 51 8.35 16.05 -11.37
C LEU A 51 8.03 14.63 -10.90
N MET A 52 8.26 13.64 -11.77
CA MET A 52 8.04 12.23 -11.48
C MET A 52 8.93 11.73 -10.33
N ALA A 53 10.20 12.12 -10.30
CA ALA A 53 11.12 11.75 -9.21
C ALA A 53 10.64 12.26 -7.85
N VAL A 54 10.18 13.51 -7.78
CA VAL A 54 9.59 14.08 -6.55
C VAL A 54 8.27 13.37 -6.21
N GLN A 55 7.44 13.11 -7.21
CA GLN A 55 6.18 12.39 -7.05
C GLN A 55 6.37 10.99 -6.45
N LEU A 56 7.35 10.22 -6.92
CA LEU A 56 7.68 8.88 -6.39
C LEU A 56 7.92 8.90 -4.88
N HIS A 57 8.69 9.88 -4.39
CA HIS A 57 8.98 10.01 -2.97
C HIS A 57 7.69 10.18 -2.13
N PHE A 58 6.80 11.06 -2.56
CA PHE A 58 5.56 11.31 -1.83
C PHE A 58 4.52 10.21 -2.00
N MET A 59 4.48 9.52 -3.15
CA MET A 59 3.65 8.32 -3.32
C MET A 59 4.11 7.19 -2.39
N HIS A 60 5.41 7.00 -2.19
CA HIS A 60 5.92 6.05 -1.20
C HIS A 60 5.52 6.48 0.23
N ALA A 61 5.60 7.76 0.57
CA ALA A 61 5.11 8.27 1.85
C ALA A 61 3.61 8.01 2.06
N CYS A 62 2.80 8.05 0.99
CA CYS A 62 1.38 7.71 1.06
C CYS A 62 1.15 6.22 1.38
N LEU A 63 2.00 5.31 0.88
CA LEU A 63 1.93 3.89 1.24
C LEU A 63 2.28 3.63 2.70
N ILE A 64 3.26 4.38 3.23
CA ILE A 64 3.55 4.36 4.68
C ILE A 64 2.33 4.89 5.44
N GLY A 65 1.73 5.99 4.99
CA GLY A 65 0.48 6.51 5.57
C GLY A 65 -0.64 5.47 5.58
N PHE A 66 -0.80 4.71 4.49
CA PHE A 66 -1.77 3.62 4.41
C PHE A 66 -1.50 2.54 5.46
N HIS A 67 -0.24 2.11 5.61
CA HIS A 67 0.16 1.21 6.69
C HIS A 67 -0.22 1.76 8.08
N GLU A 68 0.08 3.03 8.37
CA GLU A 68 -0.29 3.65 9.65
C GLU A 68 -1.82 3.72 9.87
N THR A 69 -2.61 3.96 8.82
CA THR A 69 -4.08 3.92 8.92
C THR A 69 -4.63 2.53 9.22
N ALA A 70 -3.93 1.47 8.81
CA ALA A 70 -4.28 0.10 9.16
C ALA A 70 -4.15 -0.14 10.67
N HIS A 71 -3.11 0.45 11.28
CA HIS A 71 -2.85 0.39 12.73
C HIS A 71 -3.62 1.41 13.58
N PHE A 72 -4.38 2.32 12.96
CA PHE A 72 -4.97 3.50 13.61
C PHE A 72 -3.94 4.47 14.23
N ASN A 73 -2.71 4.49 13.70
CA ASN A 73 -1.60 5.34 14.16
C ASN A 73 -1.41 6.58 13.28
N PHE A 74 -2.24 6.79 12.26
CA PHE A 74 -2.12 7.95 11.37
C PHE A 74 -2.72 9.24 11.97
N ALA A 75 -3.80 9.11 12.75
CA ALA A 75 -4.47 10.23 13.40
C ALA A 75 -5.12 9.83 14.73
N PRO A 76 -5.37 10.77 15.66
CA PRO A 76 -6.04 10.46 16.93
C PRO A 76 -7.47 9.94 16.75
N ALA A 77 -8.18 10.36 15.70
CA ALA A 77 -9.55 9.94 15.44
C ALA A 77 -9.61 8.69 14.57
N ARG A 78 -10.23 7.61 15.07
CA ARG A 78 -10.37 6.34 14.32
C ARG A 78 -11.11 6.52 12.99
N ALA A 79 -12.19 7.32 12.98
CA ALA A 79 -12.94 7.61 11.77
C ALA A 79 -12.08 8.27 10.68
N TYR A 80 -11.13 9.13 11.08
CA TYR A 80 -10.22 9.77 10.13
C TYR A 80 -9.25 8.76 9.50
N ASN A 81 -8.69 7.85 10.31
CA ASN A 81 -7.86 6.75 9.80
C ASN A 81 -8.63 5.88 8.81
N GLU A 82 -9.90 5.58 9.09
CA GLU A 82 -10.75 4.80 8.19
C GLU A 82 -10.94 5.50 6.84
N VAL A 83 -11.27 6.79 6.83
CA VAL A 83 -11.44 7.56 5.60
C VAL A 83 -10.13 7.64 4.81
N CYS A 84 -9.03 8.03 5.45
CA CYS A 84 -7.72 8.11 4.79
C CYS A 84 -7.27 6.75 4.25
N GLY A 85 -7.43 5.68 5.04
CA GLY A 85 -7.08 4.34 4.63
C GLY A 85 -7.91 3.84 3.47
N LEU A 86 -9.21 4.17 3.41
CA LEU A 86 -10.06 3.83 2.26
C LEU A 86 -9.64 4.58 1.00
N LEU A 87 -9.31 5.87 1.10
CA LEU A 87 -8.84 6.67 -0.03
C LEU A 87 -7.50 6.16 -0.57
N LEU A 88 -6.53 5.92 0.33
CA LEU A 88 -5.20 5.40 -0.02
C LEU A 88 -5.24 3.95 -0.49
N GLY A 89 -6.09 3.12 0.10
CA GLY A 89 -6.33 1.76 -0.36
C GLY A 89 -6.94 1.75 -1.76
N THR A 90 -7.91 2.63 -2.00
CA THR A 90 -8.54 2.77 -3.32
C THR A 90 -7.52 3.16 -4.39
N SER A 91 -6.64 4.12 -4.10
CA SER A 91 -5.59 4.55 -5.03
C SER A 91 -4.48 3.52 -5.26
N THR A 92 -4.41 2.45 -4.46
CA THR A 92 -3.36 1.41 -4.52
C THR A 92 -3.90 0.02 -4.84
N PHE A 93 -5.17 -0.06 -5.24
CA PHE A 93 -5.89 -1.31 -5.50
C PHE A 93 -5.95 -2.27 -4.30
N MET A 94 -5.90 -1.72 -3.07
CA MET A 94 -5.86 -2.50 -1.84
C MET A 94 -7.05 -2.18 -0.94
N SER A 95 -7.81 -3.20 -0.53
CA SER A 95 -8.83 -3.03 0.51
C SER A 95 -8.15 -2.76 1.86
N LEU A 96 -8.52 -1.66 2.54
CA LEU A 96 -8.02 -1.33 3.87
C LEU A 96 -8.35 -2.45 4.87
N THR A 97 -9.59 -2.94 4.84
CA THR A 97 -10.05 -3.99 5.76
C THR A 97 -9.28 -5.28 5.54
N LEU A 98 -9.08 -5.67 4.29
CA LEU A 98 -8.31 -6.88 3.95
C LEU A 98 -6.83 -6.71 4.32
N TYR A 99 -6.25 -5.55 3.99
CA TYR A 99 -4.89 -5.23 4.33
C TYR A 99 -4.66 -5.34 5.83
N ARG A 100 -5.49 -4.67 6.63
CA ARG A 100 -5.42 -4.72 8.09
C ARG A 100 -5.52 -6.15 8.63
N ALA A 101 -6.44 -6.97 8.12
CA ALA A 101 -6.62 -8.33 8.61
C ALA A 101 -5.40 -9.22 8.32
N VAL A 102 -4.86 -9.17 7.11
CA VAL A 102 -3.67 -9.95 6.72
C VAL A 102 -2.42 -9.42 7.42
N HIS A 103 -2.24 -8.10 7.43
CA HIS A 103 -1.09 -7.44 8.03
C HIS A 103 -1.02 -7.63 9.56
N HIS A 104 -2.17 -7.69 10.25
CA HIS A 104 -2.16 -8.08 11.67
C HIS A 104 -1.72 -9.53 11.90
N THR A 105 -1.99 -10.45 10.96
CA THR A 105 -1.45 -11.82 11.06
C THR A 105 0.07 -11.85 10.90
N HIS A 106 0.61 -10.97 10.06
CA HIS A 106 2.05 -10.79 9.91
C HIS A 106 2.71 -10.36 11.23
N HIS A 107 2.15 -9.35 11.91
CA HIS A 107 2.65 -8.95 13.24
C HIS A 107 2.47 -10.05 14.30
N ALA A 108 1.34 -10.78 14.27
CA ALA A 108 1.05 -11.80 15.26
C ALA A 108 1.88 -13.08 15.10
N TYR A 109 2.28 -13.40 13.86
CA TYR A 109 2.90 -14.68 13.50
C TYR A 109 4.16 -14.50 12.66
N PHE A 110 4.86 -13.38 12.87
CA PHE A 110 6.00 -12.94 12.08
C PHE A 110 7.01 -14.06 11.80
N GLY A 111 7.34 -14.29 10.53
CA GLY A 111 8.35 -15.27 10.12
C GLY A 111 7.91 -16.73 10.22
N THR A 112 6.70 -17.02 10.71
CA THR A 112 6.15 -18.39 10.79
C THR A 112 5.29 -18.74 9.57
N ASP A 113 4.93 -20.01 9.43
CA ASP A 113 4.07 -20.50 8.34
C ASP A 113 2.63 -19.93 8.36
N ARG A 114 2.23 -19.30 9.47
CA ARG A 114 0.95 -18.60 9.63
C ARG A 114 0.98 -17.14 9.16
N ASP A 115 2.15 -16.62 8.80
CA ASP A 115 2.31 -15.30 8.20
C ASP A 115 1.87 -15.33 6.73
N GLU A 116 0.66 -14.82 6.48
CA GLU A 116 0.08 -14.77 5.13
C GLU A 116 0.69 -13.65 4.26
N GLU A 117 1.29 -12.63 4.87
CA GLU A 117 1.91 -11.52 4.13
C GLU A 117 3.26 -11.94 3.54
N LEU A 118 3.96 -12.88 4.18
CA LEU A 118 5.20 -13.45 3.67
C LEU A 118 5.02 -14.78 2.93
N TRP A 119 3.78 -15.21 2.66
CA TRP A 119 3.56 -16.40 1.83
C TRP A 119 4.11 -16.18 0.41
N PRO A 120 4.81 -17.15 -0.22
CA PRO A 120 5.12 -18.50 0.27
C PRO A 120 6.49 -18.62 0.96
N HIS A 121 7.17 -17.53 1.25
CA HIS A 121 8.56 -17.52 1.74
C HIS A 121 8.72 -18.18 3.10
N THR A 122 7.71 -18.04 3.95
CA THR A 122 7.61 -18.65 5.29
C THR A 122 7.14 -20.10 5.29
N ARG A 123 6.78 -20.68 4.13
CA ARG A 123 6.34 -22.07 4.02
C ARG A 123 7.52 -23.02 3.80
N PRO A 124 7.86 -23.91 4.76
CA PRO A 124 9.00 -24.83 4.60
C PRO A 124 8.80 -25.86 3.48
N ASP A 125 7.55 -26.25 3.24
CA ASP A 125 7.14 -27.22 2.22
C ASP A 125 7.04 -26.61 0.81
N ALA A 126 7.19 -25.29 0.65
CA ALA A 126 7.18 -24.65 -0.65
C ALA A 126 8.52 -24.87 -1.40
N PRO A 127 8.50 -25.41 -2.65
CA PRO A 127 9.71 -25.62 -3.43
C PRO A 127 10.53 -24.34 -3.59
N ARG A 128 11.86 -24.43 -3.45
CA ARG A 128 12.77 -23.27 -3.55
C ARG A 128 12.61 -22.49 -4.86
N ARG A 129 12.37 -23.19 -5.97
CA ARG A 129 12.13 -22.56 -7.29
C ARG A 129 10.85 -21.71 -7.29
N PHE A 130 9.79 -22.21 -6.66
CA PHE A 130 8.52 -21.48 -6.51
C PHE A 130 8.69 -20.22 -5.66
N ARG A 131 9.37 -20.32 -4.51
CA ARG A 131 9.66 -19.16 -3.65
C ARG A 131 10.47 -18.09 -4.38
N ARG A 132 11.46 -18.48 -5.20
CA ARG A 132 12.25 -17.52 -6.01
C ARG A 132 11.43 -16.86 -7.10
N LEU A 133 10.55 -17.61 -7.76
CA LEU A 133 9.65 -17.05 -8.77
C LEU A 133 8.68 -16.05 -8.15
N MET A 134 8.11 -16.38 -6.99
CA MET A 134 7.25 -15.46 -6.24
C MET A 134 8.01 -14.22 -5.77
N ALA A 135 9.27 -14.36 -5.34
CA ALA A 135 10.09 -13.19 -5.01
C ALA A 135 10.34 -12.29 -6.22
N ALA A 136 10.69 -12.87 -7.39
CA ALA A 136 10.85 -12.10 -8.61
C ALA A 136 9.55 -11.40 -9.03
N PHE A 137 8.41 -12.08 -8.89
CA PHE A 137 7.09 -11.52 -9.16
C PHE A 137 6.75 -10.36 -8.21
N GLU A 138 6.94 -10.52 -6.90
CA GLU A 138 6.69 -9.47 -5.92
C GLU A 138 7.62 -8.26 -6.12
N LEU A 139 8.91 -8.49 -6.39
CA LEU A 139 9.91 -7.42 -6.56
C LEU A 139 9.75 -6.66 -7.88
N GLY A 140 9.27 -7.34 -8.92
CA GLY A 140 9.10 -6.77 -10.27
C GLY A 140 7.71 -6.18 -10.52
N LEU A 141 6.67 -6.70 -9.84
CA LEU A 141 5.26 -6.35 -10.05
C LEU A 141 4.54 -6.05 -8.73
N GLY A 142 5.22 -5.40 -7.77
CA GLY A 142 4.74 -5.18 -6.40
C GLY A 142 3.38 -4.50 -6.29
N LEU A 143 3.08 -3.57 -7.20
CA LEU A 143 1.76 -2.91 -7.32
C LEU A 143 0.62 -3.92 -7.52
N ILE A 144 0.88 -5.02 -8.24
CA ILE A 144 -0.11 -6.06 -8.57
C ILE A 144 0.03 -7.25 -7.61
N ALA A 145 1.26 -7.65 -7.31
CA ALA A 145 1.55 -8.85 -6.54
C ALA A 145 0.98 -8.77 -5.12
N THR A 146 1.09 -7.62 -4.44
CA THR A 146 0.61 -7.47 -3.06
C THR A 146 -0.92 -7.56 -2.97
N PRO A 147 -1.72 -6.81 -3.77
CA PRO A 147 -3.17 -7.01 -3.82
C PRO A 147 -3.59 -8.45 -4.12
N LEU A 148 -2.94 -9.11 -5.08
CA LEU A 148 -3.27 -10.50 -5.42
C LEU A 148 -2.93 -11.49 -4.30
N LEU A 149 -1.82 -11.29 -3.60
CA LEU A 149 -1.42 -12.10 -2.44
C LEU A 149 -2.46 -11.99 -1.31
N PHE A 150 -2.91 -10.77 -1.04
CA PHE A 150 -3.89 -10.50 0.00
C PHE A 150 -5.27 -11.04 -0.40
N LEU A 151 -5.65 -10.88 -1.67
CA LEU A 151 -6.87 -11.47 -2.21
C LEU A 151 -6.85 -13.00 -2.15
N ARG A 152 -5.70 -13.64 -2.44
CA ARG A 152 -5.52 -15.08 -2.24
C ARG A 152 -5.81 -15.45 -0.78
N SER A 153 -5.23 -14.74 0.19
CA SER A 153 -5.47 -14.99 1.62
C SER A 153 -6.96 -14.86 1.99
N PHE A 154 -7.66 -13.90 1.39
CA PHE A 154 -9.10 -13.69 1.57
C PHE A 154 -9.99 -14.80 1.00
N LEU A 155 -9.64 -15.31 -0.19
CA LEU A 155 -10.40 -16.32 -0.92
C LEU A 155 -10.09 -17.74 -0.44
N ARG A 156 -8.93 -17.97 0.17
CA ARG A 156 -8.53 -19.26 0.71
C ARG A 156 -9.43 -19.68 1.88
N ARG A 157 -9.85 -20.94 1.89
CA ARG A 157 -10.54 -21.53 3.05
C ARG A 157 -9.63 -21.50 4.28
N GLY A 158 -10.17 -21.08 5.41
CA GLY A 158 -9.43 -20.99 6.67
C GLY A 158 -8.53 -19.76 6.81
N GLY A 159 -8.56 -18.82 5.85
CA GLY A 159 -7.85 -17.55 5.91
C GLY A 159 -8.25 -16.65 7.11
N PRO A 160 -7.57 -15.51 7.28
CA PRO A 160 -7.70 -14.66 8.46
C PRO A 160 -9.06 -13.94 8.55
N VAL A 161 -9.73 -13.69 7.43
CA VAL A 161 -11.02 -12.98 7.40
C VAL A 161 -12.18 -13.97 7.42
N ARG A 162 -12.70 -14.26 8.62
CA ARG A 162 -13.75 -15.26 8.85
C ARG A 162 -15.12 -14.65 9.13
N GLU A 163 -15.17 -13.51 9.82
CA GLU A 163 -16.44 -12.91 10.21
C GLU A 163 -17.22 -12.41 8.98
N PRO A 164 -18.52 -12.77 8.82
CA PRO A 164 -19.31 -12.39 7.64
C PRO A 164 -19.38 -10.89 7.40
N HIS A 165 -19.45 -10.09 8.46
CA HIS A 165 -19.52 -8.63 8.35
C HIS A 165 -18.20 -8.02 7.84
N VAL A 166 -17.04 -8.55 8.27
CA VAL A 166 -15.73 -8.13 7.77
C VAL A 166 -15.57 -8.53 6.30
N ARG A 167 -15.97 -9.75 5.94
CA ARG A 167 -15.95 -10.22 4.54
C ARG A 167 -16.81 -9.35 3.63
N ARG A 168 -18.03 -8.98 4.07
CA ARG A 168 -18.91 -8.06 3.35
C ARG A 168 -18.23 -6.71 3.14
N ARG A 169 -17.56 -6.19 4.17
CA ARG A 169 -16.83 -4.92 4.06
C ARG A 169 -15.69 -4.98 3.04
N VAL A 170 -14.89 -6.06 3.04
CA VAL A 170 -13.85 -6.28 2.01
C VAL A 170 -14.46 -6.25 0.61
N TRP A 171 -15.59 -6.94 0.39
CA TRP A 171 -16.25 -6.92 -0.92
C TRP A 171 -16.74 -5.53 -1.34
N VAL A 172 -17.28 -4.75 -0.41
CA VAL A 172 -17.68 -3.35 -0.68
C VAL A 172 -16.47 -2.52 -1.07
N GLU A 173 -15.35 -2.64 -0.35
CA GLU A 173 -14.12 -1.90 -0.67
C GLU A 173 -13.56 -2.31 -2.04
N LEU A 174 -13.56 -3.61 -2.37
CA LEU A 174 -13.16 -4.09 -3.70
C LEU A 174 -14.10 -3.60 -4.81
N ALA A 175 -15.41 -3.52 -4.56
CA ALA A 175 -16.36 -2.96 -5.51
C ALA A 175 -16.13 -1.45 -5.74
N VAL A 176 -15.84 -0.70 -4.67
CA VAL A 176 -15.47 0.73 -4.78
C VAL A 176 -14.20 0.90 -5.61
N ILE A 177 -13.17 0.09 -5.35
CA ILE A 177 -11.93 0.08 -6.15
C ILE A 177 -12.26 -0.17 -7.63
N ALA A 178 -13.04 -1.20 -7.93
CA ALA A 178 -13.41 -1.53 -9.30
C ALA A 178 -14.17 -0.37 -9.99
N VAL A 179 -15.19 0.20 -9.34
CA VAL A 179 -15.98 1.31 -9.89
C VAL A 179 -15.12 2.54 -10.15
N VAL A 180 -14.29 2.96 -9.18
CA VAL A 180 -13.42 4.13 -9.33
C VAL A 180 -12.44 3.93 -10.48
N TRP A 181 -11.78 2.78 -10.56
CA TRP A 181 -10.77 2.54 -11.59
C TRP A 181 -11.36 2.28 -12.97
N SER A 182 -12.50 1.60 -13.08
CA SER A 182 -13.23 1.49 -14.34
C SER A 182 -13.67 2.85 -14.86
N GLY A 183 -14.17 3.74 -13.97
CA GLY A 183 -14.52 5.12 -14.32
C GLY A 183 -13.30 5.92 -14.80
N THR A 184 -12.18 5.84 -14.09
CA THR A 184 -10.92 6.50 -14.48
C THR A 184 -10.43 6.02 -15.85
N VAL A 185 -10.37 4.71 -16.08
CA VAL A 185 -9.92 4.14 -17.36
C VAL A 185 -10.87 4.51 -18.49
N ALA A 186 -12.19 4.47 -18.26
CA ALA A 186 -13.17 4.90 -19.26
C ALA A 186 -13.01 6.39 -19.62
N ALA A 187 -12.76 7.26 -18.65
CA ALA A 187 -12.50 8.68 -18.89
C ALA A 187 -11.20 8.91 -19.68
N VAL A 188 -10.12 8.20 -19.32
CA VAL A 188 -8.83 8.25 -20.05
C VAL A 188 -9.01 7.80 -21.50
N ALA A 189 -9.76 6.72 -21.73
CA ALA A 189 -10.02 6.20 -23.06
C ALA A 189 -10.89 7.16 -23.89
N ALA A 190 -11.96 7.72 -23.30
CA ALA A 190 -12.88 8.62 -23.99
C ALA A 190 -12.22 9.96 -24.39
N LEU A 191 -11.21 10.40 -23.64
CA LEU A 191 -10.50 11.68 -23.86
C LEU A 191 -9.12 11.50 -24.52
N ASP A 192 -8.73 10.28 -24.87
CA ASP A 192 -7.42 9.93 -25.43
C ASP A 192 -6.22 10.42 -24.56
N LEU A 193 -6.35 10.28 -23.24
CA LEU A 193 -5.38 10.77 -22.26
C LEU A 193 -4.35 9.71 -21.84
N TRP A 194 -4.08 8.72 -22.69
CA TRP A 194 -3.27 7.55 -22.33
C TRP A 194 -1.84 7.90 -21.94
N LEU A 195 -1.14 8.70 -22.75
CA LEU A 195 0.24 9.09 -22.46
C LEU A 195 0.38 9.84 -21.13
N PRO A 196 -0.36 10.95 -20.87
CA PRO A 196 -0.26 11.63 -19.58
C PRO A 196 -0.73 10.76 -18.42
N PHE A 197 -1.75 9.90 -18.59
CA PHE A 197 -2.16 8.96 -17.55
C PHE A 197 -1.08 7.93 -17.20
N VAL A 198 -0.45 7.32 -18.21
CA VAL A 198 0.60 6.33 -18.01
C VAL A 198 1.82 6.96 -17.33
N VAL A 199 2.26 8.12 -17.79
CA VAL A 199 3.46 8.78 -17.26
C VAL A 199 3.21 9.39 -15.89
N ALA A 200 2.06 10.04 -15.68
CA ALA A 200 1.78 10.74 -14.43
C ALA A 200 1.25 9.83 -13.32
N TRP A 201 0.73 8.64 -13.63
CA TRP A 201 0.14 7.79 -12.60
C TRP A 201 0.61 6.33 -12.66
N VAL A 202 0.44 5.64 -13.80
CA VAL A 202 0.73 4.20 -13.89
C VAL A 202 2.20 3.90 -13.60
N LEU A 203 3.12 4.58 -14.29
CA LEU A 203 4.55 4.36 -14.14
C LEU A 203 5.04 4.70 -12.72
N PRO A 204 4.67 5.85 -12.11
CA PRO A 204 5.02 6.13 -10.72
C PRO A 204 4.44 5.13 -9.72
N ALA A 205 3.16 4.76 -9.84
CA ALA A 205 2.52 3.79 -8.97
C ALA A 205 3.22 2.44 -9.05
N PHE A 206 3.59 2.01 -10.26
CA PHE A 206 4.30 0.76 -10.50
C PHE A 206 5.67 0.74 -9.83
N LEU A 207 6.46 1.80 -10.04
CA LEU A 207 7.79 1.93 -9.43
C LEU A 207 7.72 1.96 -7.90
N VAL A 208 6.79 2.73 -7.32
CA VAL A 208 6.60 2.79 -5.87
C VAL A 208 6.11 1.45 -5.30
N GLY A 209 5.21 0.75 -6.00
CA GLY A 209 4.77 -0.59 -5.60
C GLY A 209 5.95 -1.56 -5.52
N ASN A 210 6.85 -1.51 -6.50
CA ASN A 210 8.07 -2.31 -6.48
C ASN A 210 8.98 -1.91 -5.31
N VAL A 211 9.33 -0.63 -5.16
CA VAL A 211 10.19 -0.14 -4.07
C VAL A 211 9.64 -0.55 -2.70
N THR A 212 8.32 -0.56 -2.52
CA THR A 212 7.67 -1.00 -1.28
C THR A 212 7.90 -2.48 -1.02
N THR A 213 7.80 -3.33 -2.04
CA THR A 213 8.20 -4.74 -1.90
C THR A 213 9.67 -4.87 -1.56
N TRP A 214 10.56 -4.12 -2.21
CA TRP A 214 12.00 -4.15 -1.89
C TRP A 214 12.24 -3.81 -0.42
N ARG A 215 11.59 -2.76 0.10
CA ARG A 215 11.62 -2.39 1.51
C ARG A 215 11.17 -3.53 2.41
N LYS A 216 10.02 -4.15 2.11
CA LYS A 216 9.50 -5.33 2.82
C LYS A 216 10.53 -6.46 2.86
N TYR A 217 11.25 -6.72 1.77
CA TYR A 217 12.27 -7.77 1.75
C TYR A 217 13.49 -7.39 2.59
N VAL A 218 13.95 -6.14 2.54
CA VAL A 218 15.08 -5.68 3.37
C VAL A 218 14.73 -5.71 4.86
N GLU A 219 13.50 -5.35 5.21
CA GLU A 219 13.01 -5.32 6.60
C GLU A 219 12.83 -6.73 7.19
N HIS A 220 12.47 -7.73 6.38
CA HIS A 220 12.01 -9.03 6.89
C HIS A 220 12.82 -10.25 6.41
N VAL A 221 13.59 -10.16 5.32
CA VAL A 221 14.39 -11.29 4.82
C VAL A 221 15.76 -11.29 5.50
N GLY A 222 16.00 -12.35 6.29
CA GLY A 222 17.20 -12.50 7.12
C GLY A 222 16.90 -12.43 8.62
N LEU A 223 15.67 -12.06 9.01
CA LEU A 223 15.20 -12.18 10.38
C LEU A 223 14.59 -13.57 10.58
N THR A 224 15.29 -14.43 11.32
CA THR A 224 14.66 -15.62 11.93
C THR A 224 13.86 -15.13 13.14
N GLY A 225 12.58 -15.48 13.21
CA GLY A 225 11.70 -15.12 14.32
C GLY A 225 11.96 -15.96 15.59
N ASP A 226 13.23 -16.08 15.97
CA ASP A 226 13.72 -16.81 17.14
C ASP A 226 14.18 -15.85 18.24
#